data_AF-A0A016VCL6-F1
#
_entry.id   AF-A0A016VCL6-F1
#
_cell.length_a   1.000
_cell.length_b   1.000
_cell.length_c   1.000
_cell.angle_alpha   90.00
_cell.angle_beta   90.00
_cell.angle_gamma   90.00
#
_symmetry.space_group_name_H-M   'P 1'
#
loop_
_entity.id
_entity.type
_entity.pdbx_description
1 polymer ?
#
loop_
_entity_poly.entity_id
_entity_poly.type
_entity_poly.pdbx_seq_one_letter_code
_entity_poly.pdbx_strand_id
1 'polypeptide(L)'
;MDTPKATDGSFRRKPIKRQCIDPTCSPSGDLDRHAQELLKDVSLPPHLKAIVSFLLEDRRRLNSLMEDFRELNDELSKLRAENERLRISSTGDCSPAPAAPRSDHSSSHAPPLQ
;
A
#
# COMPACT_ATOMS: atom_id res chain seq x y z
N MET A 1 13.69 -65.15 21.50
CA MET A 1 12.94 -64.04 20.87
C MET A 1 13.59 -62.80 21.43
N ASP A 2 14.66 -62.35 20.77
CA ASP A 2 15.57 -61.34 21.30
C ASP A 2 15.40 -60.05 20.50
N THR A 3 14.90 -59.02 21.18
CA THR A 3 14.65 -57.71 20.58
C THR A 3 15.95 -56.88 20.66
N PRO A 4 16.48 -56.36 19.54
CA PRO A 4 17.64 -55.47 19.61
C PRO A 4 17.22 -54.10 20.16
N LYS A 5 17.85 -53.64 21.24
CA LYS A 5 17.71 -52.26 21.75
C LYS A 5 18.56 -51.30 20.91
N ALA A 6 17.93 -50.22 20.44
CA ALA A 6 18.62 -49.13 19.77
C ALA A 6 19.48 -48.33 20.78
N THR A 7 20.73 -48.07 20.41
CA THR A 7 21.66 -47.17 21.13
C THR A 7 21.37 -45.72 20.80
N ASP A 8 21.17 -44.89 21.84
CA ASP A 8 20.95 -43.45 21.74
C ASP A 8 22.22 -42.71 21.28
N GLY A 9 22.38 -42.58 19.97
CA GLY A 9 23.38 -41.72 19.35
C GLY A 9 22.90 -40.27 19.26
N SER A 10 23.07 -39.49 20.34
CA SER A 10 22.84 -38.04 20.34
C SER A 10 23.89 -37.30 19.49
N PHE A 11 23.72 -37.31 18.17
CA PHE A 11 24.46 -36.43 17.25
C PHE A 11 23.72 -35.09 17.09
N ARG A 12 23.82 -34.22 18.10
CA ARG A 12 23.39 -32.82 18.00
C ARG A 12 24.30 -32.07 17.02
N ARG A 13 23.91 -31.98 15.75
CA ARG A 13 24.56 -31.06 14.79
C ARG A 13 24.25 -29.61 15.18
N LYS A 14 25.27 -28.75 15.17
CA LYS A 14 25.13 -27.31 15.46
C LYS A 14 24.27 -26.65 14.37
N PRO A 15 23.39 -25.69 14.70
CA PRO A 15 22.57 -24.99 13.71
C PRO A 15 23.46 -24.17 12.77
N ILE A 16 23.26 -24.35 11.46
CA ILE A 16 23.91 -23.55 10.42
C ILE A 16 23.25 -22.16 10.44
N LYS A 17 24.05 -21.11 10.67
CA LYS A 17 23.59 -19.71 10.55
C LYS A 17 23.19 -19.46 9.10
N ARG A 18 21.89 -19.24 8.85
CA ARG A 18 21.39 -18.82 7.54
C ARG A 18 21.74 -17.36 7.29
N GLN A 19 22.17 -17.07 6.07
CA GLN A 19 22.43 -15.71 5.61
C GLN A 19 21.12 -14.91 5.65
N CYS A 20 21.13 -13.78 6.34
CA CYS A 20 19.98 -12.88 6.42
C CYS A 20 19.80 -12.22 5.06
N ILE A 21 18.63 -12.43 4.45
CA ILE A 21 18.24 -11.74 3.21
C ILE A 21 17.65 -10.41 3.63
N ASP A 22 18.24 -9.30 3.17
CA ASP A 22 17.72 -7.96 3.41
C ASP A 22 16.45 -7.74 2.56
N PRO A 23 15.27 -7.51 3.17
CA PRO A 23 14.02 -7.32 2.44
C PRO A 23 13.94 -5.98 1.68
N THR A 24 14.88 -5.06 1.90
CA THR A 24 14.88 -3.74 1.24
C THR A 24 15.63 -3.72 -0.09
N CYS A 25 16.39 -4.78 -0.39
CA CYS A 25 17.17 -4.87 -1.61
C CYS A 25 16.25 -5.35 -2.75
N SER A 26 15.60 -4.40 -3.45
CA SER A 26 14.84 -4.70 -4.68
C SER A 26 15.76 -5.44 -5.65
N PRO A 27 15.50 -6.71 -5.97
CA PRO A 27 16.29 -7.40 -6.96
C PRO A 27 16.12 -6.65 -8.28
N SER A 28 17.27 -6.18 -8.78
CA SER A 28 17.52 -5.68 -10.13
C SER A 28 16.57 -6.30 -11.15
N GLY A 29 16.12 -5.51 -12.13
CA GLY A 29 15.14 -5.86 -13.17
C GLY A 29 15.44 -7.12 -14.00
N ASP A 30 16.54 -7.83 -13.70
CA ASP A 30 16.92 -9.10 -14.29
C ASP A 30 16.17 -10.33 -13.74
N LEU A 31 15.40 -10.18 -12.65
CA LEU A 31 14.71 -11.33 -12.04
C LEU A 31 13.71 -12.02 -12.98
N ASP A 32 12.93 -11.27 -13.77
CA ASP A 32 11.97 -11.87 -14.71
C ASP A 32 12.68 -12.70 -15.78
N ARG A 33 13.84 -12.22 -16.26
CA ARG A 33 14.64 -12.93 -17.25
C ARG A 33 15.17 -14.24 -16.68
N HIS A 34 15.77 -14.18 -15.49
CA HIS A 34 16.35 -15.36 -14.82
C HIS A 34 15.27 -16.38 -14.48
N ALA A 35 14.10 -15.92 -14.02
CA ALA A 35 13.00 -16.81 -13.71
C ALA A 35 12.41 -17.45 -14.99
N GLN A 36 12.37 -16.72 -16.10
CA GLN A 36 11.98 -17.28 -17.39
C GLN A 36 12.97 -18.33 -17.91
N GLU A 37 14.27 -18.13 -17.68
CA GLU A 37 15.32 -19.12 -17.97
C GLU A 37 15.15 -20.36 -17.08
N LEU A 38 14.90 -20.18 -15.79
CA LEU A 38 14.65 -21.27 -14.84
C LEU A 38 13.44 -22.13 -15.22
N LEU A 39 12.36 -21.51 -15.72
CA LEU A 39 11.16 -22.23 -16.15
C LEU A 39 11.42 -23.13 -17.37
N LYS A 40 12.44 -22.84 -18.18
CA LYS A 40 12.84 -23.66 -19.33
C LYS A 40 13.67 -24.88 -18.92
N ASP A 41 14.24 -24.90 -17.71
CA ASP A 41 15.07 -25.99 -17.23
C ASP A 41 14.25 -27.29 -17.08
N VAL A 42 14.59 -28.33 -17.85
CA VAL A 42 13.90 -29.63 -17.84
C VAL A 42 14.18 -30.45 -16.59
N SER A 43 15.24 -30.14 -15.85
CA SER A 43 15.58 -30.81 -14.59
C SER A 43 14.68 -30.36 -13.44
N LEU A 44 14.02 -29.22 -13.58
CA LEU A 44 13.17 -28.65 -12.53
C LEU A 44 11.80 -29.35 -12.47
N PRO A 45 11.39 -29.88 -11.30
CA PRO A 45 10.09 -30.51 -11.13
C PRO A 45 8.90 -29.61 -11.54
N PRO A 46 7.84 -30.19 -12.15
CA PRO A 46 6.70 -29.40 -12.67
C PRO A 46 5.99 -28.55 -11.61
N HIS A 47 5.85 -29.06 -10.39
CA HIS A 47 5.19 -28.31 -9.30
C HIS A 47 6.00 -27.07 -8.89
N LEU A 48 7.33 -27.12 -8.96
CA LEU A 48 8.18 -25.96 -8.69
C LEU A 48 8.06 -24.92 -9.81
N LYS A 49 7.99 -25.36 -11.08
CA LYS A 49 7.71 -24.46 -12.21
C LYS A 49 6.38 -23.73 -12.03
N ALA A 50 5.33 -24.44 -11.60
CA ALA A 50 4.03 -23.83 -11.36
C ALA A 50 4.10 -22.77 -10.25
N ILE A 51 4.79 -23.05 -9.15
CA ILE A 51 4.97 -22.08 -8.06
C ILE A 51 5.75 -20.85 -8.54
N VAL A 52 6.86 -21.04 -9.27
CA VAL A 52 7.65 -19.92 -9.81
C VAL A 52 6.81 -19.08 -10.76
N SER A 53 6.09 -19.70 -11.69
CA SER A 53 5.20 -18.99 -12.63
C SER A 53 4.14 -18.16 -11.90
N PHE A 54 3.49 -18.73 -10.87
CA PHE A 54 2.49 -18.03 -10.08
C PHE A 54 3.09 -16.82 -9.35
N LEU A 55 4.25 -16.99 -8.71
CA LEU A 55 4.93 -15.90 -8.01
C LEU A 55 5.37 -14.77 -8.97
N LEU A 56 5.81 -15.11 -10.19
CA LEU A 56 6.14 -14.10 -11.19
C LEU A 56 4.92 -13.32 -11.65
N GLU A 57 3.78 -13.99 -11.82
CA GLU A 57 2.54 -13.34 -12.19
C GLU A 57 2.04 -12.40 -11.09
N ASP A 58 2.06 -12.87 -9.83
CA ASP A 58 1.69 -12.05 -8.68
C ASP A 58 2.59 -10.82 -8.53
N ARG A 59 3.90 -10.99 -8.74
CA ARG A 59 4.87 -9.87 -8.77
C ARG A 59 4.54 -8.85 -9.85
N ARG A 60 4.24 -9.30 -11.08
CA ARG A 60 3.85 -8.39 -12.18
C ARG A 60 2.60 -7.62 -11.83
N ARG A 61 1.59 -8.29 -11.28
CA ARG A 61 0.35 -7.66 -10.82
C ARG A 61 0.60 -6.63 -9.73
N LEU A 62 1.44 -6.95 -8.75
CA LEU A 62 1.82 -6.03 -7.69
C LEU A 62 2.54 -4.79 -8.25
N ASN A 63 3.48 -4.98 -9.18
CA ASN A 63 4.18 -3.86 -9.81
C ASN A 63 3.20 -2.94 -10.56
N SER A 64 2.26 -3.50 -11.33
CA SER A 64 1.22 -2.70 -11.99
C SER A 64 0.40 -1.90 -10.97
N LEU A 65 -0.06 -2.55 -9.88
CA LEU A 65 -0.83 -1.88 -8.84
C LEU A 65 -0.06 -0.74 -8.16
N MET A 66 1.25 -0.92 -7.98
CA MET A 66 2.12 0.11 -7.41
C MET A 66 2.28 1.32 -8.34
N GLU A 67 2.34 1.10 -9.65
CA GLU A 67 2.36 2.21 -10.62
C GLU A 67 1.01 2.93 -10.68
N ASP A 68 -0.12 2.19 -10.68
CA ASP A 68 -1.47 2.77 -10.62
C ASP A 68 -1.64 3.63 -9.35
N PHE A 69 -1.12 3.15 -8.20
CA PHE A 69 -1.16 3.90 -6.95
C PHE A 69 -0.32 5.18 -7.00
N ARG A 70 0.83 5.14 -7.69
CA ARG A 70 1.69 6.31 -7.90
C ARG A 70 0.96 7.37 -8.73
N GLU A 71 0.36 6.96 -9.85
CA GLU A 71 -0.41 7.84 -10.72
C GLU A 71 -1.60 8.47 -9.99
N LEU A 72 -2.37 7.67 -9.25
CA LEU A 72 -3.49 8.17 -8.45
C LEU A 72 -3.04 9.20 -7.40
N ASN A 73 -1.90 8.97 -6.76
CA ASN A 73 -1.37 9.89 -5.75
C ASN A 73 -0.90 11.22 -6.38
N ASP A 74 -0.31 11.16 -7.58
CA ASP A 74 0.06 12.35 -8.35
C ASP A 74 -1.18 13.16 -8.75
N GLU A 75 -2.24 12.51 -9.22
CA GLU A 75 -3.52 13.15 -9.52
C GLU A 75 -4.15 13.81 -8.29
N LEU A 76 -4.19 13.07 -7.17
CA LEU A 76 -4.72 13.56 -5.91
C LEU A 76 -3.95 14.79 -5.44
N SER A 77 -2.62 14.77 -5.57
CA SER A 77 -1.76 15.90 -5.25
C SER A 77 -2.06 17.13 -6.12
N LYS A 78 -2.24 16.95 -7.43
CA LYS A 78 -2.64 18.02 -8.37
C LYS A 78 -4.01 18.60 -8.01
N LEU A 79 -5.00 17.75 -7.76
CA LEU A 79 -6.36 18.16 -7.40
C LEU A 79 -6.40 18.93 -6.09
N ARG A 80 -5.64 18.49 -5.07
CA ARG A 80 -5.51 19.23 -3.80
C ARG A 80 -4.89 20.61 -4.00
N ALA A 81 -3.82 20.70 -4.78
CA ALA A 81 -3.17 21.97 -5.08
C ALA A 81 -4.11 22.92 -5.84
N GLU A 82 -4.87 22.41 -6.81
CA GLU A 82 -5.86 23.20 -7.53
C GLU A 82 -7.03 23.63 -6.64
N ASN A 83 -7.54 22.73 -5.79
CA ASN A 83 -8.61 23.07 -4.86
C ASN A 83 -8.19 24.20 -3.93
N GLU A 84 -6.97 24.13 -3.38
CA GLU A 84 -6.42 25.18 -2.52
C GLU A 84 -6.28 26.50 -3.29
N ARG A 85 -5.74 26.46 -4.51
CA ARG A 85 -5.64 27.63 -5.39
C ARG A 85 -7.01 28.29 -5.61
N LEU A 86 -8.02 27.50 -5.94
CA LEU A 86 -9.38 27.99 -6.17
C LEU A 86 -10.01 28.58 -4.90
N ARG A 87 -9.79 27.97 -3.73
CA ARG A 87 -10.26 28.49 -2.44
C ARG A 87 -9.61 29.83 -2.10
N ILE A 88 -8.31 29.98 -2.35
CA ILE A 88 -7.62 31.26 -2.15
C ILE A 88 -8.21 32.32 -3.10
N SER A 89 -8.42 31.98 -4.37
CA SER A 89 -9.03 32.91 -5.35
C SER A 89 -10.46 33.30 -5.00
N SER A 90 -11.28 32.39 -4.45
CA SER A 90 -12.67 32.70 -4.07
C SER A 90 -12.78 33.45 -2.73
N THR A 91 -11.78 33.34 -1.85
CA THR A 91 -11.75 34.04 -0.56
C THR A 91 -11.20 35.47 -0.70
N GLY A 92 -10.50 35.78 -1.80
CA GLY A 92 -9.94 37.10 -2.10
C GLY A 92 -10.95 38.23 -2.35
N ASP A 93 -12.24 37.91 -2.54
CA ASP A 93 -13.30 38.91 -2.82
C ASP A 93 -14.15 39.31 -1.59
N CYS A 94 -13.80 38.87 -0.38
CA CYS A 94 -14.46 39.37 0.84
C CYS A 94 -13.75 40.61 1.37
N SER A 95 -14.04 41.76 0.74
CA SER A 95 -13.91 43.06 1.38
C SER A 95 -14.73 43.07 2.68
N PRO A 96 -14.22 43.55 3.82
CA PRO A 96 -14.99 43.62 5.05
C PRO A 96 -16.15 44.60 4.84
N ALA A 97 -17.37 44.07 4.73
CA ALA A 97 -18.57 44.90 4.69
C ALA A 97 -18.60 45.80 5.94
N PRO A 98 -18.73 47.13 5.80
CA PRO A 98 -18.79 48.01 6.96
C PRO A 98 -20.05 47.70 7.75
N ALA A 99 -19.89 47.56 9.07
CA ALA A 99 -20.96 47.27 10.02
C ALA A 99 -22.16 48.21 9.82
N ALA A 100 -23.30 47.66 9.40
CA ALA A 100 -24.57 48.38 9.42
C ALA A 100 -25.10 48.43 10.87
N PRO A 101 -25.61 49.59 11.34
CA PRO A 101 -26.04 49.76 12.71
C PRO A 101 -27.34 49.00 12.97
N ARG A 102 -27.39 48.37 14.15
CA ARG A 102 -28.58 47.72 14.70
C ARG A 102 -29.72 48.72 14.79
N SER A 103 -30.80 48.49 14.06
CA SER A 103 -32.09 49.13 14.30
C SER A 103 -32.96 48.19 15.13
N ASP A 104 -32.95 48.45 16.44
CA ASP A 104 -33.92 47.96 17.40
C ASP A 104 -35.31 48.47 17.00
N HIS A 105 -36.14 47.60 16.41
CA HIS A 105 -37.58 47.80 16.39
C HIS A 105 -38.25 46.69 17.18
N SER A 106 -38.31 46.96 18.48
CA SER A 106 -39.34 46.49 19.39
C SER A 106 -40.72 46.57 18.73
N SER A 107 -41.38 45.43 18.53
CA SER A 107 -42.82 45.39 18.38
C SER A 107 -43.38 44.24 19.23
N SER A 108 -43.85 44.65 20.39
CA SER A 108 -44.65 43.88 21.33
C SER A 108 -45.96 43.43 20.68
N HIS A 109 -46.25 42.14 20.70
CA HIS A 109 -47.61 41.70 20.96
C HIS A 109 -47.63 40.29 21.56
N ALA A 110 -47.85 40.23 22.87
CA ALA A 110 -48.24 39.02 23.58
C ALA A 110 -49.74 38.73 23.38
N PRO A 111 -50.20 37.48 23.61
CA PRO A 111 -51.56 37.01 23.30
C PRO A 111 -52.52 37.22 24.49
N PRO A 112 -53.81 36.84 24.34
CA PRO A 112 -54.40 36.12 25.47
C PRO A 112 -55.30 34.92 25.07
N LEU A 113 -55.02 33.82 25.80
CA LEU A 113 -55.92 32.84 26.43
C LEU A 113 -57.44 32.94 26.18
N GLN A 114 -58.04 31.90 25.57
CA GLN A 114 -58.64 30.73 26.23
C GLN A 114 -59.03 29.67 25.20
#